data_AF-A0A8T5RFP7-F1
#
_entry.id   AF-A0A8T5RFP7-F1
#
_cell.length_a   1.000
_cell.length_b   1.000
_cell.length_c   1.000
_cell.angle_alpha   90.00
_cell.angle_beta   90.00
_cell.angle_gamma   90.00
#
_symmetry.space_group_name_H-M   'P 1'
#
loop_
_entity.id
_entity.type
_entity.pdbx_description
1 polymer ?
#
loop_
_entity_poly.entity_id
_entity_poly.type
_entity_poly.pdbx_seq_one_letter_code
_entity_poly.pdbx_strand_id
1 'polypeptide(L)'
;MTKEDEMLEELKQIRELLTPVPAPAKEKPKNLAREFLDFIKKYKVLGLASAFIIGLAVNALILSLSQDIITPIIGIFIPGFDSIADIKLGVFGIGNFIAAFINFIIIAIIIFLIVKFASRIGLD
;
A
#
# COMPACT_ATOMS: atom_id res chain seq x y z
N MET A 1 -4.10 39.92 58.59
CA MET A 1 -2.96 40.10 57.67
C MET A 1 -2.65 41.57 57.62
N THR A 2 -1.39 41.91 57.81
CA THR A 2 -0.90 43.27 57.56
C THR A 2 -0.74 43.44 56.05
N LYS A 3 -0.75 44.68 55.55
CA LYS A 3 -0.52 44.95 54.11
C LYS A 3 0.81 44.38 53.59
N GLU A 4 1.76 44.14 54.49
CA GLU A 4 3.05 43.53 54.18
C GLU A 4 2.91 42.04 53.88
N ASP A 5 2.02 41.32 54.58
CA ASP A 5 1.75 39.90 54.33
C ASP A 5 1.15 39.69 52.93
N GLU A 6 0.22 40.57 52.52
CA GLU A 6 -0.41 40.54 51.19
C GLU A 6 0.61 40.80 50.08
N MET A 7 1.50 41.80 50.24
CA MET A 7 2.58 42.04 49.27
C MET A 7 3.55 40.86 49.18
N LEU A 8 3.85 40.19 50.30
CA LEU A 8 4.74 39.02 50.30
C LEU A 8 4.11 37.82 49.60
N GLU A 9 2.80 37.66 49.68
CA GLU A 9 2.05 36.65 48.92
C GLU A 9 2.06 36.96 47.42
N GLU A 10 1.81 38.21 47.03
CA GLU A 10 1.92 38.63 45.62
C GLU A 10 3.33 38.42 45.07
N LEU A 11 4.37 38.75 45.85
CA LEU A 11 5.77 38.55 45.44
C LEU A 11 6.13 37.06 45.31
N LYS A 12 5.60 36.20 46.18
CA LYS A 12 5.76 34.74 46.06
C LYS A 12 5.06 34.21 44.80
N GLN A 13 3.84 34.67 44.55
CA GLN A 13 3.05 34.29 43.37
C GLN A 13 3.73 34.78 42.07
N ILE A 14 4.26 36.00 42.05
CA ILE A 14 5.05 36.52 40.93
C ILE A 14 6.33 35.70 40.76
N ARG A 15 7.05 35.36 41.84
CA ARG A 15 8.26 34.51 41.75
C ARG A 15 7.96 33.13 41.18
N GLU A 16 6.80 32.56 41.49
CA GLU A 16 6.37 31.26 40.98
C GLU A 16 5.94 31.33 39.50
N LEU A 17 5.27 32.42 39.09
CA LEU A 17 4.97 32.71 37.69
C LEU A 17 6.22 33.07 36.87
N LEU A 18 7.26 33.59 37.52
CA LEU A 18 8.54 33.96 36.93
C LEU A 18 9.61 32.87 37.04
N THR A 19 9.41 31.81 37.82
CA THR A 19 10.16 30.58 37.59
C THR A 19 9.63 30.02 36.27
N PRO A 20 10.39 30.11 35.17
CA PRO A 20 9.94 29.49 33.94
C PRO A 20 9.72 28.02 34.25
N VAL A 21 8.55 27.49 33.88
CA VAL A 21 8.28 26.04 33.85
C VAL A 21 9.56 25.38 33.35
N PRO A 22 10.11 24.36 34.05
CA PRO A 22 11.36 23.72 33.67
C PRO A 22 11.36 23.52 32.16
N ALA A 23 12.24 24.24 31.45
CA ALA A 23 12.15 24.31 30.00
C ALA A 23 12.05 22.87 29.47
N PRO A 24 11.01 22.52 28.68
CA PRO A 24 10.83 21.17 28.18
C PRO A 24 12.18 20.72 27.63
N ALA A 25 12.69 19.61 28.17
CA ALA A 25 14.04 19.13 27.88
C ALA A 25 14.25 19.19 26.37
N LYS A 26 15.15 20.07 25.90
CA LYS A 26 15.45 20.22 24.47
C LYS A 26 15.69 18.83 23.91
N GLU A 27 14.77 18.33 23.08
CA GLU A 27 14.94 17.04 22.45
C GLU A 27 16.25 17.10 21.65
N LYS A 28 17.19 16.19 21.95
CA LYS A 28 18.48 16.08 21.25
C LYS A 28 18.24 16.20 19.74
N PRO A 29 19.06 16.96 18.99
CA PRO A 29 18.87 17.08 17.54
C PRO A 29 18.80 15.67 16.94
N LYS A 30 17.62 15.30 16.46
CA LYS A 30 17.42 13.99 15.85
C LYS A 30 18.06 14.09 14.48
N ASN A 31 19.05 13.22 14.23
CA ASN A 31 19.54 13.02 12.88
C ASN A 31 18.36 12.68 11.96
N LEU A 32 18.35 13.20 10.73
CA LEU A 32 17.27 13.07 9.75
C LEU A 32 16.72 11.64 9.61
N ALA A 33 17.59 10.63 9.71
CA ALA A 33 17.18 9.22 9.69
C ALA A 33 16.20 8.83 10.82
N ARG A 34 16.32 9.45 12.01
CA ARG A 34 15.39 9.24 13.12
C ARG A 34 14.06 9.95 12.86
N GLU A 35 14.08 11.15 12.31
CA GLU A 35 12.85 11.87 11.92
C GLU A 35 12.09 11.12 10.82
N PHE A 36 12.81 10.57 9.85
CA PHE A 36 12.24 9.71 8.81
C PHE A 36 11.67 8.42 9.39
N LEU A 37 12.38 7.75 10.30
CA LEU A 37 11.87 6.55 10.94
C LEU A 37 10.62 6.85 11.79
N ASP A 38 10.60 7.99 12.48
CA ASP A 38 9.46 8.46 13.25
C ASP A 38 8.28 8.81 12.34
N PHE A 39 8.52 9.40 11.16
CA PHE A 39 7.51 9.61 10.13
C PHE A 39 6.91 8.28 9.65
N ILE A 40 7.75 7.33 9.24
CA ILE A 40 7.32 6.02 8.75
C ILE A 40 6.48 5.27 9.81
N LYS A 41 6.86 5.39 11.08
CA LYS A 41 6.08 4.84 12.22
C LYS A 41 4.77 5.59 12.44
N LYS A 42 4.80 6.94 12.47
CA LYS A 42 3.63 7.80 12.73
C LYS A 42 2.55 7.62 11.67
N TYR A 43 2.93 7.47 10.41
CA TYR A 43 2.00 7.34 9.28
C TYR A 43 1.77 5.88 8.84
N LYS A 44 2.25 4.89 9.61
CA LYS A 44 2.07 3.44 9.33
C LYS A 44 2.45 3.03 7.89
N VAL A 45 3.41 3.73 7.29
CA VAL A 45 3.78 3.57 5.86
C VAL A 45 4.36 2.18 5.58
N LEU A 46 4.98 1.54 6.58
CA LEU A 46 5.51 0.17 6.45
C LEU A 46 4.44 -0.84 6.04
N GLY A 47 3.23 -0.75 6.61
CA GLY A 47 2.15 -1.67 6.27
C GLY A 47 1.66 -1.48 4.83
N LEU A 48 1.53 -0.21 4.41
CA LEU A 48 1.15 0.14 3.04
C LEU A 48 2.20 -0.33 2.02
N ALA A 49 3.48 -0.07 2.29
CA ALA A 49 4.57 -0.49 1.41
C ALA A 49 4.63 -2.01 1.27
N SER A 50 4.46 -2.74 2.38
CA SER A 50 4.46 -4.22 2.37
C SER A 50 3.28 -4.78 1.58
N ALA A 51 2.07 -4.23 1.78
CA ALA A 51 0.89 -4.63 1.03
C ALA A 51 1.05 -4.37 -0.48
N PHE A 52 1.63 -3.23 -0.86
CA PHE A 52 1.89 -2.89 -2.25
C PHE A 52 2.89 -3.86 -2.90
N ILE A 53 4.02 -4.15 -2.24
CA ILE A 53 5.04 -5.07 -2.77
C ILE A 53 4.47 -6.49 -2.94
N ILE A 54 3.72 -6.98 -1.95
CA ILE A 54 3.05 -8.28 -2.04
C ILE A 54 2.01 -8.26 -3.17
N GLY A 55 1.24 -7.19 -3.30
CA GLY A 55 0.27 -7.02 -4.39
C GLY A 55 0.91 -7.09 -5.77
N LEU A 56 2.06 -6.42 -5.96
CA LEU A 56 2.82 -6.49 -7.20
C LEU A 56 3.34 -7.91 -7.49
N ALA A 57 3.88 -8.59 -6.48
CA ALA A 57 4.38 -9.96 -6.62
C ALA A 57 3.25 -10.96 -6.96
N VAL A 58 2.11 -10.85 -6.29
CA VAL A 58 0.92 -11.68 -6.56
C VAL A 58 0.39 -11.40 -7.98
N ASN A 59 0.34 -10.14 -8.41
CA ASN A 59 -0.03 -9.80 -9.78
C ASN A 59 0.91 -10.44 -10.81
N ALA A 60 2.23 -10.37 -10.59
CA ALA A 60 3.21 -11.01 -11.46
C ALA A 60 3.04 -12.54 -11.53
N LEU A 61 2.75 -13.18 -10.40
CA LEU A 61 2.48 -14.62 -10.32
C LEU A 61 1.24 -15.01 -11.14
N ILE A 62 0.15 -14.23 -11.01
CA ILE A 62 -1.10 -14.46 -11.77
C ILE A 62 -0.85 -14.30 -13.27
N LEU A 63 -0.08 -13.27 -13.66
CA LEU A 63 0.26 -13.04 -15.06
C LEU A 63 1.08 -14.19 -15.65
N SER A 64 2.12 -14.64 -14.95
CA SER A 64 2.92 -15.79 -15.38
C SER A 64 2.09 -17.07 -15.47
N LEU A 65 1.21 -17.35 -14.50
CA LEU A 65 0.31 -18.50 -14.56
C LEU A 65 -0.61 -18.44 -15.80
N SER A 66 -1.17 -17.26 -16.08
CA SER A 66 -2.05 -17.06 -17.24
C SER A 66 -1.28 -17.21 -18.55
N GLN A 67 -0.15 -16.53 -18.68
CA GLN A 67 0.61 -16.42 -19.94
C GLN A 67 1.46 -17.66 -20.23
N ASP A 68 2.08 -18.24 -19.21
CA ASP A 68 3.06 -19.31 -19.39
C ASP A 68 2.44 -20.71 -19.30
N ILE A 69 1.29 -20.84 -18.62
CA ILE A 69 0.63 -22.14 -18.44
C ILE A 69 -0.71 -22.20 -19.17
N ILE A 70 -1.62 -21.26 -18.88
CA ILE A 70 -2.99 -21.35 -19.39
C ILE A 70 -3.09 -21.07 -20.89
N THR A 71 -2.46 -19.99 -21.38
CA THR A 71 -2.50 -19.64 -22.81
C THR A 71 -1.96 -20.76 -23.71
N PRO A 72 -0.79 -21.38 -23.44
CA PRO A 72 -0.32 -22.52 -24.23
C PRO A 72 -1.27 -23.72 -24.19
N ILE A 73 -1.87 -24.02 -23.04
CA ILE A 73 -2.87 -25.10 -22.93
C ILE A 73 -4.07 -24.80 -23.83
N ILE A 74 -4.60 -23.57 -23.79
CA ILE A 74 -5.72 -23.16 -24.64
C ILE A 74 -5.33 -23.19 -26.12
N GLY A 75 -4.13 -22.74 -26.47
CA GLY A 75 -3.62 -22.72 -27.85
C GLY A 75 -3.52 -24.12 -28.49
N ILE A 76 -3.30 -25.17 -27.69
CA ILE A 76 -3.34 -26.56 -28.16
C ILE A 76 -4.77 -26.97 -28.57
N PHE A 77 -5.78 -26.52 -27.83
CA PHE A 77 -7.19 -26.85 -28.13
C PHE A 77 -7.82 -25.93 -29.17
N ILE A 78 -7.32 -24.69 -29.30
CA ILE A 78 -7.82 -23.66 -30.22
C ILE A 78 -6.65 -23.18 -31.10
N PRO A 79 -6.39 -23.85 -32.25
CA PRO A 79 -5.36 -23.42 -33.18
C PRO A 79 -5.63 -22.01 -33.69
N GLY A 80 -4.64 -21.11 -33.57
CA GLY A 80 -4.76 -19.71 -33.99
C GLY A 80 -5.26 -18.74 -32.91
N PHE A 81 -5.39 -19.19 -31.65
CA PHE A 81 -5.72 -18.33 -30.51
C PHE A 81 -4.76 -17.13 -30.37
N ASP A 82 -3.45 -17.38 -30.52
CA ASP A 82 -2.43 -16.34 -30.44
C ASP A 82 -2.51 -15.34 -31.61
N SER A 83 -3.02 -15.79 -32.75
CA SER A 83 -3.16 -14.99 -33.97
C SER A 83 -4.42 -14.10 -33.98
N ILE A 84 -5.29 -14.20 -32.97
CA ILE A 84 -6.49 -13.33 -32.84
C ILE A 84 -6.06 -11.86 -32.70
N ALA A 85 -4.94 -11.61 -32.01
CA ALA A 85 -4.37 -10.27 -31.85
C ALA A 85 -3.87 -9.68 -33.19
N ASP A 86 -3.47 -10.54 -34.13
CA ASP A 86 -2.89 -10.15 -35.42
C ASP A 86 -3.95 -9.82 -36.48
N ILE A 87 -5.25 -10.04 -36.18
CA ILE A 87 -6.36 -9.68 -37.07
C ILE A 87 -6.49 -8.15 -37.10
N LYS A 88 -5.96 -7.56 -38.17
CA LYS A 88 -6.09 -6.13 -38.49
C LYS A 88 -7.16 -5.93 -39.58
N LEU A 89 -8.28 -5.31 -39.22
CA LEU A 89 -9.27 -4.80 -40.17
C LEU A 89 -8.98 -3.31 -40.40
N GLY A 90 -8.04 -3.01 -41.31
CA GLY A 90 -7.60 -1.63 -41.57
C GLY A 90 -6.81 -1.01 -40.40
N VAL A 91 -7.11 0.25 -40.06
CA VAL A 91 -6.46 0.99 -38.95
C VAL A 91 -7.05 0.62 -37.58
N PHE A 92 -8.20 -0.04 -37.54
CA PHE A 92 -8.86 -0.45 -36.31
C PHE A 92 -8.33 -1.82 -35.84
N GLY A 93 -7.56 -1.81 -34.75
CA GLY A 93 -7.03 -3.00 -34.08
C GLY A 93 -8.10 -3.76 -33.27
N ILE A 94 -9.20 -4.16 -33.91
CA ILE A 94 -10.29 -4.92 -33.27
C ILE A 94 -9.76 -6.23 -32.68
N GLY A 95 -8.79 -6.88 -33.35
CA GLY A 95 -8.12 -8.09 -32.86
C GLY A 95 -7.45 -7.90 -31.50
N ASN A 96 -6.77 -6.77 -31.28
CA ASN A 96 -6.11 -6.49 -29.99
C ASN A 96 -7.11 -6.28 -28.85
N PHE A 97 -8.24 -5.62 -29.12
CA PHE A 97 -9.30 -5.46 -28.11
C PHE A 97 -9.93 -6.81 -27.74
N ILE A 98 -10.26 -7.64 -28.73
CA ILE A 98 -10.84 -8.97 -28.49
C ILE A 98 -9.85 -9.86 -27.75
N ALA A 99 -8.57 -9.87 -28.14
CA ALA A 99 -7.53 -10.63 -27.46
C ALA A 99 -7.37 -10.17 -25.99
N ALA A 100 -7.33 -8.85 -25.74
CA ALA A 100 -7.28 -8.30 -24.39
C ALA A 100 -8.52 -8.66 -23.56
N PHE A 101 -9.70 -8.66 -24.17
CA PHE A 101 -10.95 -9.04 -23.51
C PHE A 101 -10.99 -10.53 -23.14
N ILE A 102 -10.53 -11.41 -24.03
CA ILE A 102 -10.40 -12.83 -23.74
C ILE A 102 -9.38 -13.07 -22.61
N ASN A 103 -8.23 -12.41 -22.67
CA ASN A 103 -7.21 -12.50 -21.61
C ASN A 103 -7.75 -12.01 -20.25
N PHE A 104 -8.58 -10.96 -20.24
CA PHE A 104 -9.25 -10.50 -19.01
C PHE A 104 -10.18 -11.58 -18.44
N ILE A 105 -10.98 -12.26 -19.28
CA ILE A 105 -11.85 -13.36 -18.83
C ILE A 105 -11.02 -14.50 -18.24
N ILE A 106 -9.89 -14.86 -18.87
CA ILE A 106 -8.98 -15.91 -18.37
C ILE A 106 -8.45 -15.53 -16.99
N ILE A 107 -7.90 -14.32 -16.82
CA ILE A 107 -7.36 -13.85 -15.54
C ILE A 107 -8.47 -13.80 -14.47
N ALA A 108 -9.67 -13.35 -14.81
CA ALA A 108 -10.80 -13.32 -13.88
C ALA A 108 -11.16 -14.73 -13.36
N ILE A 109 -11.16 -15.74 -14.25
CA ILE A 109 -11.38 -17.15 -13.88
C ILE A 109 -10.25 -17.66 -12.98
N ILE A 110 -8.99 -17.30 -13.26
CA ILE A 110 -7.83 -17.70 -12.45
C ILE A 110 -7.94 -17.14 -11.03
N ILE A 111 -8.21 -15.84 -10.90
CA ILE A 111 -8.38 -15.20 -9.59
C ILE A 111 -9.53 -15.87 -8.82
N PHE A 112 -10.65 -16.15 -9.49
CA PHE A 112 -11.77 -16.86 -8.89
C PHE A 112 -11.36 -18.26 -8.38
N LEU A 113 -10.60 -19.03 -9.17
CA LEU A 113 -10.12 -20.35 -8.76
C LEU A 113 -9.18 -20.27 -7.54
N ILE A 114 -8.27 -19.30 -7.52
CA ILE A 114 -7.34 -19.11 -6.40
C ILE A 114 -8.10 -18.76 -5.12
N VAL A 115 -9.03 -17.79 -5.18
CA VAL A 115 -9.86 -17.40 -4.02
C VAL A 115 -10.72 -18.58 -3.55
N LYS A 116 -11.31 -19.31 -4.49
CA LYS A 116 -12.12 -20.50 -4.18
C LYS A 116 -11.31 -21.60 -3.51
N PHE A 117 -10.07 -21.82 -3.96
CA PHE A 117 -9.17 -22.80 -3.36
C PHE A 117 -8.67 -22.36 -1.97
N ALA A 118 -8.36 -21.07 -1.80
CA ALA A 118 -8.01 -20.51 -0.49
C ALA A 118 -9.15 -20.67 0.52
N SER A 119 -10.39 -20.33 0.14
CA SER A 119 -11.57 -20.52 0.99
C SER A 119 -11.84 -22.01 1.31
N ARG A 120 -11.57 -22.92 0.35
CA ARG A 120 -11.66 -24.38 0.59
C ARG A 120 -10.67 -24.89 1.63
N ILE A 121 -9.53 -24.22 1.83
CA ILE A 121 -8.49 -24.62 2.78
C ILE A 121 -8.78 -24.07 4.20
N GLY A 122 -9.80 -23.22 4.36
CA GLY A 122 -10.12 -22.62 5.65
C GLY A 122 -9.19 -21.44 6.02
N LEU A 123 -8.57 -20.81 5.02
CA LEU A 123 -8.08 -19.44 5.14
C LEU A 123 -9.28 -18.50 4.95
N ASP A 124 -10.16 -18.45 5.95
CA ASP A 124 -11.16 -17.40 6.10
C ASP A 124 -10.55 -16.18 6.83
#